data_AF-B3NP70-F1
#
_entry.id   AF-B3NP70-F1
#
_cell.length_a   1.000
_cell.length_b   1.000
_cell.length_c   1.000
_cell.angle_alpha   90.00
_cell.angle_beta   90.00
_cell.angle_gamma   90.00
#
_symmetry.space_group_name_H-M   'P 1'
#
loop_
_entity.id
_entity.type
_entity.pdbx_description
1 polymer ?
#
loop_
_entity_poly.entity_id
_entity_poly.type
_entity_poly.pdbx_seq_one_letter_code
_entity_poly.pdbx_strand_id
1 'polypeptide(L)'
;MEQAHSTASRLRWICVCGLAVSVYSLYVKAKLKEDEHYRPMCDVNDNISCSLVFKSGYGDGFGLGSITQVNAPNGSIGCIFYVLYFLSSFFYRRWLCLAQLIVCTLTLLLCVYLGFLLLFVFYDCCLLCVAIYCIHIWLFQEVVRRYRRLYM
;
A
#
# COMPACT_ATOMS: atom_id res chain seq x y z
N MET A 1 -8.14 25.24 15.21
CA MET A 1 -6.90 24.94 14.45
C MET A 1 -6.18 23.69 14.97
N GLU A 2 -6.23 23.36 16.28
CA GLU A 2 -5.66 22.13 16.86
C GLU A 2 -6.08 20.81 16.19
N GLN A 3 -7.37 20.63 15.87
CA GLN A 3 -7.84 19.41 15.21
C GLN A 3 -7.34 19.25 13.76
N ALA A 4 -7.06 20.35 13.05
CA ALA A 4 -6.49 20.31 11.70
C ALA A 4 -5.01 19.87 11.74
N HIS A 5 -4.29 20.25 12.81
CA HIS A 5 -2.91 19.86 13.04
C HIS A 5 -2.80 18.39 13.46
N SER A 6 -3.70 17.93 14.35
CA SER A 6 -3.78 16.53 14.81
C SER A 6 -4.11 15.53 13.70
N THR A 7 -4.95 15.90 12.75
CA THR A 7 -5.30 15.00 11.63
C THR A 7 -4.21 14.92 10.55
N ALA A 8 -3.50 16.02 10.31
CA ALA A 8 -2.32 15.98 9.44
C ALA A 8 -1.17 15.18 10.05
N SER A 9 -0.95 15.25 11.36
CA SER A 9 0.08 14.43 12.01
C SER A 9 -0.23 12.94 11.94
N ARG A 10 -1.50 12.53 12.14
CA ARG A 10 -1.93 11.13 11.97
C ARG A 10 -1.70 10.61 10.55
N LEU A 11 -2.08 11.39 9.53
CA LEU A 11 -1.88 11.01 8.14
C LEU A 11 -0.40 10.81 7.82
N ARG A 12 0.48 11.68 8.31
CA ARG A 12 1.93 11.55 8.16
C ARG A 12 2.46 10.25 8.77
N TRP A 13 2.03 9.91 9.99
CA TRP A 13 2.43 8.66 10.63
C TRP A 13 1.97 7.43 9.84
N ILE A 14 0.74 7.43 9.33
CA ILE A 14 0.24 6.35 8.47
C ILE A 14 1.10 6.23 7.21
N CYS A 15 1.47 7.34 6.56
CA CYS A 15 2.35 7.31 5.40
C CYS A 15 3.75 6.76 5.73
N VAL A 16 4.33 7.14 6.87
CA VAL A 16 5.65 6.64 7.30
C VAL A 16 5.59 5.13 7.56
N CYS A 17 4.55 4.64 8.25
CA CYS A 17 4.35 3.21 8.45
C CYS A 17 4.15 2.47 7.12
N GLY A 18 3.34 3.02 6.22
CA GLY A 18 3.13 2.46 4.87
C GLY A 18 4.40 2.39 4.04
N LEU A 19 5.23 3.44 4.11
CA LEU A 19 6.52 3.49 3.45
C LEU A 19 7.46 2.43 4.01
N ALA A 20 7.56 2.29 5.34
CA ALA A 20 8.41 1.28 5.97
C ALA A 20 8.02 -0.15 5.51
N VAL A 21 6.72 -0.47 5.48
CA VAL A 21 6.24 -1.78 5.02
C VAL A 21 6.52 -1.97 3.52
N SER A 22 6.43 -0.92 2.72
CA SER A 22 6.70 -0.97 1.27
C SER A 22 8.20 -1.11 0.95
N VAL A 23 9.06 -0.49 1.74
CA VAL A 23 10.52 -0.69 1.67
C VAL A 23 10.86 -2.12 2.08
N TYR A 24 10.22 -2.65 3.13
CA TYR A 24 10.43 -4.03 3.54
C TYR A 24 9.98 -5.03 2.47
N SER A 25 8.85 -4.79 1.80
CA SER A 25 8.41 -5.66 0.69
C SER A 25 9.39 -5.64 -0.49
N LEU A 26 9.97 -4.48 -0.81
CA LEU A 26 11.06 -4.38 -1.79
C LEU A 26 12.30 -5.15 -1.39
N TYR A 27 12.71 -5.01 -0.13
CA TYR A 27 13.86 -5.73 0.41
C TYR A 27 13.66 -7.25 0.30
N VAL A 28 12.49 -7.74 0.73
CA VAL A 28 12.13 -9.17 0.64
C VAL A 28 12.14 -9.65 -0.80
N LYS A 29 11.54 -8.89 -1.74
CA LYS A 29 11.52 -9.26 -3.16
C LYS A 29 12.93 -9.26 -3.77
N ALA A 30 13.78 -8.29 -3.42
CA ALA A 30 15.15 -8.24 -3.88
C ALA A 30 15.96 -9.45 -3.37
N LYS A 31 15.78 -9.83 -2.10
CA LYS A 31 16.44 -11.00 -1.51
C LYS A 31 15.96 -12.32 -2.11
N LEU A 32 14.65 -12.46 -2.35
CA LEU A 32 14.09 -13.64 -3.04
C LEU A 32 14.58 -13.78 -4.48
N LYS A 33 15.00 -12.68 -5.12
CA LYS A 33 15.59 -12.69 -6.46
C LYS A 33 17.08 -13.08 -6.43
N GLU A 34 17.78 -12.76 -5.35
CA GLU A 34 19.19 -13.09 -5.15
C GLU A 34 19.37 -14.55 -4.68
N ASP A 35 18.49 -15.00 -3.78
CA ASP A 35 18.49 -16.34 -3.21
C ASP A 35 17.05 -16.88 -3.15
N GLU A 36 16.76 -17.88 -3.98
CA GLU A 36 15.43 -18.48 -4.04
C GLU A 36 15.05 -19.26 -2.77
N HIS A 37 16.04 -19.65 -1.95
CA HIS A 37 15.88 -20.35 -0.68
C HIS A 37 15.75 -19.40 0.53
N TYR A 38 15.89 -18.10 0.32
CA TYR A 38 15.69 -17.10 1.37
C TYR A 38 14.26 -17.18 1.94
N ARG A 39 14.15 -17.36 3.26
CA ARG A 39 12.87 -17.32 3.98
C ARG A 39 12.71 -15.96 4.67
N PRO A 40 11.81 -15.08 4.19
CA PRO A 40 11.55 -13.80 4.84
C PRO A 40 10.84 -13.99 6.18
N MET A 41 10.98 -13.02 7.09
CA MET A 41 10.37 -13.11 8.44
C MET A 41 8.84 -13.18 8.43
N CYS A 42 8.22 -12.84 7.30
CA CYS A 42 6.77 -12.89 7.15
C CYS A 42 6.26 -14.24 6.60
N ASP A 43 7.19 -15.16 6.29
CA ASP A 43 6.92 -16.55 5.94
C ASP A 43 6.81 -17.37 7.23
N VAL A 44 5.61 -17.48 7.78
CA VAL A 44 5.37 -18.03 9.13
C VAL A 44 5.03 -19.53 9.07
N ASN A 45 4.29 -19.94 8.05
CA ASN A 45 3.86 -21.32 7.84
C ASN A 45 3.54 -21.55 6.37
N ASP A 46 3.33 -22.80 5.95
CA ASP A 46 3.07 -23.15 4.54
C ASP A 46 1.84 -22.43 3.94
N ASN A 47 0.86 -22.05 4.78
CA ASN A 47 -0.33 -21.28 4.38
C ASN A 47 -0.20 -19.75 4.62
N ILE A 48 0.95 -19.28 5.12
CA ILE A 48 1.25 -17.88 5.44
C ILE A 48 2.62 -17.54 4.83
N SER A 49 2.67 -17.52 3.49
CA SER A 49 3.89 -17.21 2.76
C SER A 49 3.75 -15.95 1.91
N CYS A 50 4.57 -14.93 2.21
CA CYS A 50 4.71 -13.77 1.34
C CYS A 50 5.55 -14.09 0.10
N SER A 51 6.44 -15.07 0.21
CA SER A 51 7.40 -15.44 -0.82
C SER A 51 6.69 -15.86 -2.10
N LEU A 52 5.62 -16.64 -1.96
CA LEU A 52 4.80 -17.14 -3.06
C LEU A 52 4.13 -15.99 -3.85
N VAL A 53 3.59 -15.01 -3.12
CA VAL A 53 2.98 -13.81 -3.70
C VAL A 53 4.01 -12.94 -4.43
N PHE A 54 5.20 -12.71 -3.83
CA PHE A 54 6.22 -11.85 -4.43
C PHE A 54 6.93 -12.45 -5.63
N LYS A 55 7.04 -13.78 -5.71
CA LYS A 55 7.54 -14.53 -6.87
C LYS A 55 6.52 -14.60 -8.02
N SER A 56 5.23 -14.42 -7.72
CA SER A 56 4.19 -14.43 -8.75
C SER A 56 4.24 -13.19 -9.66
N GLY A 57 3.63 -13.28 -10.85
CA GLY A 57 3.45 -12.13 -11.75
C GLY A 57 2.60 -11.01 -11.15
N TYR A 58 1.86 -11.26 -10.06
CA TYR A 58 1.13 -10.22 -9.34
C TYR A 58 2.01 -9.41 -8.40
N GLY A 59 3.22 -9.86 -8.10
CA GLY A 59 4.22 -9.13 -7.33
C GLY A 59 4.88 -7.96 -8.08
N ASP A 60 4.63 -7.86 -9.39
CA ASP A 60 5.06 -6.78 -10.28
C ASP A 60 3.85 -6.15 -10.98
N GLY A 61 3.73 -4.82 -10.92
CA GLY A 61 2.65 -4.09 -11.56
C GLY A 61 1.23 -4.58 -11.20
N PHE A 62 1.06 -5.23 -10.04
CA PHE A 62 -0.18 -5.85 -9.59
C PHE A 62 -0.77 -6.92 -10.55
N GLY A 63 0.05 -7.49 -11.43
CA GLY A 63 -0.41 -8.41 -12.49
C GLY A 63 -1.11 -7.71 -13.66
N LEU A 64 -1.05 -6.37 -13.71
CA LEU A 64 -1.65 -5.52 -14.75
C LEU A 64 -0.59 -4.95 -15.71
N GLY A 65 0.60 -5.55 -15.77
CA GLY A 65 1.71 -5.07 -16.60
C GLY A 65 1.37 -4.97 -18.09
N SER A 66 0.50 -5.84 -18.61
CA SER A 66 0.03 -5.78 -20.00
C SER A 66 -0.83 -4.55 -20.32
N ILE A 67 -1.52 -4.00 -19.31
CA ILE A 67 -2.42 -2.85 -19.45
C ILE A 67 -1.70 -1.55 -19.11
N THR A 68 -0.89 -1.58 -18.06
CA THR A 68 -0.24 -0.39 -17.49
C THR A 68 1.16 -0.15 -18.05
N GLN A 69 1.77 -1.15 -18.70
CA GLN A 69 3.19 -1.16 -19.11
C GLN A 69 4.17 -0.89 -17.94
N VAL A 70 3.69 -0.99 -16.70
CA VAL A 70 4.50 -0.80 -15.49
C VAL A 70 5.00 -2.16 -15.00
N ASN A 71 6.24 -2.49 -15.36
CA ASN A 71 6.96 -3.66 -14.83
C ASN A 71 7.81 -3.28 -13.61
N ALA A 72 7.21 -2.55 -12.66
CA ALA A 72 7.85 -2.19 -11.41
C ALA A 72 7.33 -3.09 -10.27
N PRO A 73 8.18 -3.46 -9.31
CA PRO A 73 7.73 -4.12 -8.09
C PRO A 73 6.63 -3.34 -7.38
N ASN A 74 5.62 -4.04 -6.86
CA ASN A 74 4.53 -3.40 -6.13
C ASN A 74 5.04 -2.53 -4.95
N GLY A 75 6.11 -2.97 -4.29
CA GLY A 75 6.75 -2.21 -3.22
C GLY A 75 7.31 -0.86 -3.68
N SER A 76 7.82 -0.75 -4.91
CA SER A 76 8.32 0.51 -5.49
C SER A 76 7.17 1.48 -5.72
N ILE A 77 6.07 0.97 -6.28
CA ILE A 77 4.84 1.75 -6.50
C ILE A 77 4.31 2.26 -5.15
N GLY A 78 4.29 1.39 -4.13
CA GLY A 78 3.92 1.75 -2.76
C GLY A 78 4.82 2.83 -2.17
N CYS A 79 6.15 2.72 -2.33
CA CYS A 79 7.09 3.74 -1.84
C CYS A 79 6.81 5.11 -2.46
N ILE A 80 6.68 5.18 -3.78
CA ILE A 80 6.36 6.43 -4.49
C ILE A 80 5.02 6.99 -3.99
N PHE A 81 4.01 6.12 -3.89
CA PHE A 81 2.69 6.50 -3.37
C PHE A 81 2.79 7.15 -1.99
N TYR A 82 3.41 6.50 -1.01
CA TYR A 82 3.48 7.02 0.37
C TYR A 82 4.34 8.28 0.49
N VAL A 83 5.42 8.41 -0.28
CA VAL A 83 6.22 9.64 -0.32
C VAL A 83 5.41 10.81 -0.87
N LEU A 84 4.73 10.64 -2.01
CA LEU A 84 3.87 11.68 -2.58
C LEU A 84 2.71 12.04 -1.65
N TYR A 85 2.12 11.04 -1.00
CA TYR A 85 1.05 11.25 -0.02
C TYR A 85 1.54 12.03 1.22
N PHE A 86 2.73 11.70 1.72
CA PHE A 86 3.37 12.40 2.83
C PHE A 86 3.65 13.87 2.47
N LEU A 87 4.23 14.13 1.30
CA LEU A 87 4.51 15.49 0.82
C LEU A 87 3.23 16.29 0.60
N SER A 88 2.21 15.69 -0.01
CA SER A 88 0.90 16.32 -0.22
C SER A 88 0.19 16.65 1.11
N SER A 89 0.53 15.96 2.21
CA SER A 89 -0.06 16.23 3.53
C SER A 89 0.20 17.66 4.04
N PHE A 90 1.31 18.28 3.64
CA PHE A 90 1.71 19.63 4.06
C PHE A 90 0.90 20.73 3.38
N PHE A 91 0.29 20.44 2.24
CA PHE A 91 -0.48 21.41 1.49
C PHE A 91 -1.97 21.31 1.82
N TYR A 92 -2.62 22.46 2.03
CA TYR A 92 -4.07 22.56 2.29
C TYR A 92 -4.77 23.21 1.09
N ARG A 93 -4.84 22.49 -0.03
CA ARG A 93 -5.58 22.93 -1.23
C ARG A 93 -6.75 21.99 -1.48
N ARG A 94 -7.91 22.56 -1.84
CA ARG A 94 -9.15 21.81 -2.15
C ARG A 94 -8.94 20.72 -3.21
N TRP A 95 -8.29 21.09 -4.31
CA TRP A 95 -7.94 20.15 -5.39
C TRP A 95 -7.05 18.99 -4.92
N LEU A 96 -6.08 19.26 -4.03
CA LEU A 96 -5.22 18.21 -3.48
C LEU A 96 -6.01 17.24 -2.58
N CYS A 97 -6.94 17.75 -1.76
CA CYS A 97 -7.79 16.86 -0.95
C CYS A 97 -8.73 16.00 -1.80
N LEU A 98 -9.25 16.54 -2.91
CA LEU A 98 -10.06 15.76 -3.84
C LEU A 98 -9.21 14.69 -4.55
N ALA A 99 -8.03 15.07 -5.06
CA ALA A 99 -7.10 14.14 -5.69
C ALA A 99 -6.68 13.03 -4.72
N GLN A 100 -6.37 13.37 -3.46
CA GLN A 100 -6.11 12.41 -2.39
C GLN A 100 -7.28 11.43 -2.25
N LEU A 101 -8.51 11.92 -2.12
CA LEU A 101 -9.68 11.06 -1.96
C LEU A 101 -9.86 10.08 -3.12
N ILE A 102 -9.73 10.57 -4.36
CA ILE A 102 -9.84 9.73 -5.57
C ILE A 102 -8.75 8.66 -5.56
N VAL A 103 -7.50 9.06 -5.35
CA VAL A 103 -6.35 8.15 -5.35
C VAL A 103 -6.48 7.09 -4.24
N CYS A 104 -6.87 7.48 -3.02
CA CYS A 104 -7.10 6.54 -1.92
C CYS A 104 -8.22 5.54 -2.25
N THR A 105 -9.30 6.00 -2.88
CA THR A 105 -10.41 5.14 -3.29
C THR A 105 -9.95 4.11 -4.31
N LEU A 106 -9.19 4.54 -5.33
CA LEU A 106 -8.64 3.64 -6.34
C LEU A 106 -7.68 2.61 -5.73
N THR A 107 -6.80 3.02 -4.82
CA THR A 107 -5.90 2.09 -4.13
C THR A 107 -6.65 1.11 -3.23
N LEU A 108 -7.77 1.51 -2.64
CA LEU A 108 -8.60 0.61 -1.84
C LEU A 108 -9.28 -0.46 -2.72
N LEU A 109 -9.81 -0.06 -3.88
CA LEU A 109 -10.34 -1.01 -4.87
C LEU A 109 -9.25 -1.99 -5.34
N LEU A 110 -8.03 -1.51 -5.56
CA LEU A 110 -6.88 -2.35 -5.89
C LEU A 110 -6.54 -3.33 -4.75
N CYS A 111 -6.63 -2.90 -3.49
CA CYS A 111 -6.45 -3.79 -2.34
C CYS A 111 -7.53 -4.88 -2.28
N VAL A 112 -8.79 -4.56 -2.61
CA VAL A 112 -9.87 -5.56 -2.70
C VAL A 112 -9.57 -6.58 -3.80
N TYR A 113 -9.13 -6.13 -4.97
CA TYR A 113 -8.71 -7.01 -6.07
C TYR A 113 -7.57 -7.95 -5.66
N LEU A 114 -6.48 -7.41 -5.08
CA LEU A 114 -5.35 -8.21 -4.65
C LEU A 114 -5.72 -9.14 -3.47
N GLY A 115 -6.60 -8.70 -2.58
CA GLY A 115 -7.16 -9.53 -1.51
C GLY A 115 -7.99 -10.69 -2.04
N PHE A 116 -8.80 -10.46 -3.08
CA PHE A 116 -9.52 -11.53 -3.78
C PHE A 116 -8.55 -12.55 -4.37
N LEU A 117 -7.48 -12.11 -5.04
CA LEU A 117 -6.46 -13.03 -5.56
C LEU A 117 -5.78 -13.83 -4.44
N LEU A 118 -5.47 -13.19 -3.31
CA LEU A 118 -4.85 -13.86 -2.16
C LEU A 118 -5.69 -15.05 -1.68
N LEU A 119 -7.01 -14.83 -1.55
CA LEU A 119 -7.94 -15.83 -1.00
C LEU A 119 -8.34 -16.92 -2.01
N PHE A 120 -8.59 -16.55 -3.26
CA PHE A 120 -9.18 -17.46 -4.26
C PHE A 120 -8.17 -18.07 -5.24
N VAL A 121 -7.01 -17.44 -5.43
CA VAL A 121 -5.98 -17.94 -6.35
C VAL A 121 -4.84 -18.57 -5.58
N PHE A 122 -4.30 -17.84 -4.61
CA PHE A 122 -3.12 -18.30 -3.86
C PHE A 122 -3.47 -19.19 -2.67
N TYR A 123 -4.67 -19.06 -2.11
CA TYR A 123 -5.08 -19.75 -0.87
C TYR A 123 -4.10 -19.52 0.30
N ASP A 124 -3.39 -18.40 0.26
CA ASP A 124 -2.33 -18.03 1.20
C ASP A 124 -2.65 -16.71 1.90
N CYS A 125 -2.20 -16.56 3.14
CA CYS A 125 -2.29 -15.30 3.87
C CYS A 125 -0.95 -14.57 3.90
N CYS A 126 -0.76 -13.57 3.03
CA CYS A 126 0.44 -12.72 3.08
C CYS A 126 0.28 -11.61 4.13
N LEU A 127 1.04 -11.70 5.24
CA LEU A 127 0.97 -10.75 6.34
C LEU A 127 1.35 -9.32 5.93
N LEU A 128 2.31 -9.13 5.01
CA LEU A 128 2.64 -7.80 4.49
C LEU A 128 1.48 -7.20 3.70
N CYS A 129 0.83 -8.01 2.85
CA CYS A 129 -0.32 -7.55 2.07
C CYS A 129 -1.45 -7.11 3.00
N VAL A 130 -1.78 -7.93 4.01
CA VAL A 130 -2.78 -7.58 5.02
C VAL A 130 -2.41 -6.29 5.76
N ALA A 131 -1.15 -6.13 6.17
CA ALA A 131 -0.69 -4.90 6.81
C ALA A 131 -0.87 -3.67 5.89
N ILE A 132 -0.52 -3.78 4.61
CA ILE A 132 -0.72 -2.71 3.62
C ILE A 132 -2.22 -2.41 3.45
N TYR A 133 -3.10 -3.41 3.44
CA TYR A 133 -4.55 -3.21 3.32
C TYR A 133 -5.11 -2.45 4.53
N CYS A 134 -4.70 -2.83 5.74
CA CYS A 134 -5.06 -2.10 6.96
C CYS A 134 -4.61 -0.63 6.91
N ILE A 135 -3.38 -0.38 6.46
CA ILE A 135 -2.83 0.97 6.31
C ILE A 135 -3.65 1.78 5.30
N HIS A 136 -4.05 1.21 4.17
CA HIS A 136 -4.87 1.89 3.17
C HIS A 136 -6.28 2.21 3.68
N ILE A 137 -6.90 1.31 4.45
CA ILE A 137 -8.19 1.57 5.10
C ILE A 137 -8.07 2.75 6.07
N TRP A 138 -7.03 2.77 6.91
CA TRP A 138 -6.80 3.88 7.84
C TRP A 138 -6.50 5.19 7.11
N LEU A 139 -5.70 5.15 6.05
CA LEU A 139 -5.41 6.31 5.22
C LEU A 139 -6.70 6.89 4.61
N PHE A 140 -7.55 6.04 4.03
CA PHE A 140 -8.84 6.44 3.47
C PHE A 140 -9.73 7.10 4.54
N GLN A 141 -9.81 6.53 5.74
CA GLN A 141 -10.57 7.13 6.84
C GLN A 141 -10.08 8.53 7.20
N GLU A 142 -8.77 8.76 7.30
CA GLU A 142 -8.24 10.11 7.58
C GLU A 142 -8.52 11.09 6.44
N VAL A 143 -8.38 10.65 5.19
CA VAL A 143 -8.65 11.49 4.01
C VAL A 143 -10.13 11.86 3.94
N VAL A 144 -11.05 10.92 4.21
CA VAL A 144 -12.49 11.19 4.28
C VAL A 144 -12.81 12.17 5.40
N ARG A 145 -12.22 12.01 6.59
CA ARG A 145 -12.40 12.98 7.70
C ARG A 145 -11.91 14.38 7.31
N ARG A 146 -10.79 14.46 6.57
CA ARG A 146 -10.26 15.74 6.05
C ARG A 146 -11.16 16.35 4.98
N TYR A 147 -11.68 15.53 4.07
CA TYR A 147 -12.59 15.96 3.02
C TYR A 147 -13.91 16.49 3.58
N ARG A 148 -14.55 15.73 4.49
CA ARG A 148 -15.79 16.16 5.15
C ARG A 148 -15.62 17.53 5.79
N ARG A 149 -14.57 17.77 6.58
CA ARG A 149 -14.33 19.09 7.21
C ARG A 149 -14.14 20.27 6.26
N LEU A 150 -13.76 20.04 5.01
CA LEU A 150 -13.49 21.11 4.03
C LEU A 150 -14.69 21.42 3.14
N TYR A 151 -15.62 20.48 2.99
CA TYR A 151 -16.75 20.54 2.06
C TYR A 151 -18.12 20.41 2.73
N MET A 152 -18.17 19.96 3.99
CA MET A 152 -19.36 19.84 4.84
C MET A 152 -19.10 20.59 6.15
#